data_AF-A0A4Z1K5F2-F1
#
_entry.id   AF-A0A4Z1K5F2-F1
#
_cell.length_a   1.000
_cell.length_b   1.000
_cell.length_c   1.000
_cell.angle_alpha   90.00
_cell.angle_beta   90.00
_cell.angle_gamma   90.00
#
_symmetry.space_group_name_H-M   'P 1'
#
loop_
_entity.id
_entity.type
_entity.pdbx_description
1 polymer ?
#
loop_
_entity_poly.entity_id
_entity_poly.type
_entity_poly.pdbx_seq_one_letter_code
_entity_poly.pdbx_strand_id
1 'polypeptide(L)'
;MFNTVYTSVFPLIREKYASKVQIIFRQQIQPWHPSSTLVHEAGVAVLTLSPEKFYPFSASLFKQQKDFFDTNVVNETRNATYKRLAKIGGEAGIDEEKMYDLLKIDNKPGPDGSMNSGNGVTNQLKVLVKMNRLVGIHVTPTVVFDGVVENSISSSFTADQWEEWLDKNVA
;
A
#
# COMPACT_ATOMS: atom_id res chain seq x y z
N MET A 1 -11.62 -2.59 -6.16
CA MET A 1 -10.68 -3.72 -6.17
C MET A 1 -10.22 -4.15 -4.77
N PHE A 2 -9.48 -3.35 -3.98
CA PHE A 2 -8.88 -3.84 -2.72
C PHE A 2 -9.87 -4.57 -1.80
N ASN A 3 -11.02 -3.96 -1.51
CA ASN A 3 -12.03 -4.58 -0.64
C ASN A 3 -12.47 -5.95 -1.17
N THR A 4 -12.83 -6.06 -2.46
CA THR A 4 -13.19 -7.34 -3.09
C THR A 4 -12.08 -8.38 -2.94
N VAL A 5 -10.83 -7.99 -3.20
CA VAL A 5 -9.68 -8.89 -3.08
C VAL A 5 -9.51 -9.37 -1.64
N TYR A 6 -9.57 -8.45 -0.68
CA TYR A 6 -9.36 -8.74 0.73
C TYR A 6 -10.49 -9.57 1.36
N THR A 7 -11.76 -9.26 1.05
CA THR A 7 -12.91 -9.89 1.70
C THR A 7 -13.41 -11.13 0.99
N SER A 8 -13.16 -11.28 -0.31
CA SER A 8 -13.74 -12.35 -1.12
C SER A 8 -12.69 -13.21 -1.83
N VAL A 9 -11.70 -12.59 -2.48
CA VAL A 9 -10.70 -13.33 -3.27
C VAL A 9 -9.67 -14.04 -2.37
N PHE A 10 -9.28 -13.43 -1.24
CA PHE A 10 -8.38 -14.07 -0.27
C PHE A 10 -8.96 -15.36 0.31
N PRO A 11 -10.20 -15.37 0.85
CA PRO A 11 -10.87 -16.62 1.23
C PRO A 11 -10.92 -17.65 0.09
N LEU A 12 -11.35 -17.24 -1.11
CA LEU A 12 -11.44 -18.10 -2.28
C LEU A 12 -10.11 -18.78 -2.62
N ILE A 13 -9.00 -18.03 -2.63
CA ILE A 13 -7.67 -18.58 -2.87
C ILE A 13 -7.27 -19.57 -1.79
N ARG A 14 -7.52 -19.26 -0.51
CA ARG A 14 -7.20 -20.19 0.58
C ARG A 14 -7.99 -21.50 0.48
N GLU A 15 -9.22 -21.44 -0.01
CA GLU A 15 -10.09 -22.61 -0.16
C GLU A 15 -9.73 -23.46 -1.38
N LYS A 16 -9.51 -22.83 -2.54
CA LYS A 16 -9.40 -23.54 -3.84
C LYS A 16 -8.02 -23.55 -4.48
N TYR A 17 -7.19 -22.54 -4.19
CA TYR A 17 -5.95 -22.28 -4.95
C TYR A 17 -4.71 -22.07 -4.06
N ALA A 18 -4.73 -22.52 -2.81
CA ALA A 18 -3.75 -22.14 -1.79
C ALA A 18 -2.29 -22.49 -2.16
N SER A 19 -2.08 -23.58 -2.90
CA SER A 19 -0.76 -24.00 -3.39
C SER A 19 -0.44 -23.52 -4.81
N LYS A 20 -1.37 -22.83 -5.46
CA LYS A 20 -1.27 -22.42 -6.87
C LYS A 20 -1.08 -20.91 -7.04
N VAL A 21 -1.58 -20.08 -6.12
CA VAL A 21 -1.58 -18.62 -6.25
C VAL A 21 -1.08 -17.94 -4.99
N GLN A 22 -0.25 -16.92 -5.18
CA GLN A 22 0.12 -15.96 -4.14
C GLN A 22 -0.26 -14.55 -4.57
N ILE A 23 -0.96 -13.81 -3.70
CA ILE A 23 -1.24 -12.39 -3.95
C ILE A 23 -0.15 -11.53 -3.31
N ILE A 24 0.41 -10.65 -4.11
CA ILE A 24 1.39 -9.65 -3.67
C ILE A 24 0.83 -8.25 -3.90
N PHE A 25 0.69 -7.50 -2.83
CA PHE A 25 0.38 -6.07 -2.92
C PHE A 25 1.65 -5.28 -3.29
N ARG A 26 1.60 -4.48 -4.36
CA ARG A 26 2.67 -3.56 -4.74
C ARG A 26 2.19 -2.12 -4.59
N GLN A 27 2.83 -1.37 -3.70
CA GLN A 27 2.56 0.07 -3.50
C GLN A 27 2.91 0.83 -4.77
N GLN A 28 1.99 1.63 -5.32
CA GLN A 28 2.21 2.44 -6.52
C GLN A 28 1.78 3.89 -6.26
N ILE A 29 2.76 4.75 -6.04
CA ILE A 29 2.56 6.18 -5.77
C ILE A 29 2.06 6.87 -7.02
N GLN A 30 0.98 7.65 -6.90
CA GLN A 30 0.51 8.54 -7.95
C GLN A 30 0.95 9.99 -7.65
N PRO A 31 1.93 10.54 -8.38
CA PRO A 31 2.61 11.79 -7.98
C PRO A 31 1.74 13.04 -8.08
N TRP A 32 0.61 12.98 -8.80
CA TRP A 32 -0.38 14.07 -8.82
C TRP A 32 -1.25 14.14 -7.56
N HIS A 33 -1.17 13.14 -6.67
CA HIS A 33 -1.76 13.15 -5.33
C HIS A 33 -0.64 13.16 -4.28
N PRO A 34 -0.21 14.32 -3.75
CA PRO A 34 0.98 14.39 -2.88
C PRO A 34 0.92 13.48 -1.65
N SER A 35 -0.28 13.32 -1.07
CA SER A 35 -0.52 12.42 0.08
C SER A 35 -0.36 10.94 -0.26
N SER A 36 -0.38 10.56 -1.54
CA SER A 36 -0.12 9.18 -1.99
C SER A 36 1.21 8.68 -1.45
N THR A 37 2.27 9.50 -1.52
CA THR A 37 3.58 9.13 -0.96
C THR A 37 3.47 8.79 0.52
N LEU A 38 2.74 9.61 1.29
CA LEU A 38 2.64 9.48 2.75
C LEU A 38 1.90 8.20 3.16
N VAL A 39 0.79 7.89 2.49
CA VAL A 39 0.02 6.66 2.78
C VAL A 39 0.79 5.40 2.37
N HIS A 40 1.60 5.46 1.30
CA HIS A 40 2.44 4.34 0.89
C HIS A 40 3.63 4.14 1.85
N GLU A 41 4.26 5.21 2.33
CA GLU A 41 5.28 5.13 3.39
C GLU A 41 4.71 4.50 4.66
N ALA A 42 3.49 4.86 5.06
CA ALA A 42 2.83 4.23 6.20
C ALA A 42 2.65 2.71 6.01
N GLY A 43 2.21 2.27 4.83
CA GLY A 43 2.13 0.83 4.54
C GLY A 43 3.51 0.13 4.56
N VAL A 44 4.58 0.80 4.14
CA VAL A 44 5.95 0.27 4.24
C VAL A 44 6.45 0.25 5.68
N ALA A 45 6.07 1.22 6.51
CA ALA A 45 6.37 1.21 7.95
C ALA A 45 5.70 0.01 8.63
N VAL A 46 4.45 -0.31 8.28
CA VAL A 46 3.79 -1.53 8.76
C VAL A 46 4.51 -2.79 8.28
N LEU A 47 4.92 -2.87 7.02
CA LEU A 47 5.74 -3.99 6.53
C LEU A 47 7.09 -4.12 7.24
N THR A 48 7.65 -3.02 7.74
CA THR A 48 8.92 -3.01 8.47
C THR A 48 8.75 -3.48 9.91
N LEU A 49 7.65 -3.10 10.56
CA LEU A 49 7.40 -3.41 11.97
C LEU A 49 6.69 -4.76 12.18
N SER A 50 5.70 -5.07 11.35
CA SER A 50 4.80 -6.23 11.52
C SER A 50 4.16 -6.61 10.16
N PRO A 51 4.88 -7.31 9.28
CA PRO A 51 4.40 -7.67 7.94
C PRO A 51 3.02 -8.34 7.91
N GLU A 52 2.71 -9.16 8.91
CA GLU A 52 1.44 -9.87 9.07
C GLU A 52 0.24 -8.94 9.29
N LYS A 53 0.49 -7.70 9.74
CA LYS A 53 -0.53 -6.67 9.95
C LYS A 53 -0.76 -5.78 8.72
N PHE A 54 0.01 -5.95 7.65
CA PHE A 54 -0.09 -5.10 6.47
C PHE A 54 -1.50 -5.07 5.85
N TYR A 55 -2.12 -6.23 5.66
CA TYR A 55 -3.46 -6.29 5.08
C TYR A 55 -4.56 -5.77 6.03
N PRO A 56 -4.58 -6.13 7.34
CA PRO A 56 -5.46 -5.47 8.30
C PRO A 56 -5.31 -3.94 8.35
N PHE A 57 -4.07 -3.43 8.39
CA PHE A 57 -3.79 -1.99 8.32
C PHE A 57 -4.32 -1.38 7.03
N SER A 58 -4.02 -2.00 5.88
CA SER A 58 -4.49 -1.53 4.59
C SER A 58 -6.02 -1.46 4.54
N ALA A 59 -6.72 -2.46 5.11
CA ALA A 59 -8.18 -2.43 5.20
C ALA A 59 -8.70 -1.27 6.06
N SER A 60 -8.06 -0.96 7.19
CA SER A 60 -8.39 0.22 8.00
C SER A 60 -8.13 1.53 7.25
N LEU A 61 -7.01 1.63 6.54
CA LEU A 61 -6.66 2.79 5.71
C LEU A 61 -7.64 2.97 4.55
N PHE A 62 -8.01 1.90 3.83
CA PHE A 62 -8.99 1.97 2.73
C PHE A 62 -10.38 2.40 3.21
N LYS A 63 -10.79 2.05 4.44
CA LYS A 63 -12.03 2.56 5.05
C LYS A 63 -11.99 4.07 5.29
N GLN A 64 -10.81 4.62 5.59
CA GLN A 64 -10.57 6.03 5.91
C GLN A 64 -9.95 6.82 4.74
N GLN A 65 -9.82 6.22 3.55
CA GLN A 65 -9.00 6.76 2.45
C GLN A 65 -9.38 8.19 2.04
N LYS A 66 -10.67 8.53 2.13
CA LYS A 66 -11.17 9.85 1.74
C LYS A 66 -10.51 10.94 2.57
N ASP A 67 -10.17 10.66 3.83
CA ASP A 67 -9.56 11.63 4.74
C ASP A 67 -8.12 11.98 4.38
N PHE A 68 -7.55 11.29 3.39
CA PHE A 68 -6.21 11.50 2.84
C PHE A 68 -6.23 11.98 1.38
N PHE A 69 -7.40 12.19 0.78
CA PHE A 69 -7.50 12.78 -0.56
C PHE A 69 -7.19 14.28 -0.54
N ASP A 70 -6.79 14.82 -1.69
CA ASP A 70 -6.18 16.15 -1.83
C ASP A 70 -6.95 17.25 -1.10
N THR A 71 -8.28 17.30 -1.27
CA THR A 71 -9.13 18.33 -0.64
C THR A 71 -9.11 18.30 0.89
N ASN A 72 -8.90 17.12 1.49
CA ASN A 72 -8.97 16.92 2.93
C ASN A 72 -7.62 17.11 3.64
N VAL A 73 -6.51 17.15 2.88
CA VAL A 73 -5.15 17.30 3.42
C VAL A 73 -4.42 18.54 2.89
N VAL A 74 -5.07 19.38 2.09
CA VAL A 74 -4.45 20.55 1.42
C VAL A 74 -3.74 21.51 2.38
N ASN A 75 -4.26 21.66 3.60
CA ASN A 75 -3.68 22.54 4.64
C ASN A 75 -2.94 21.75 5.73
N GLU A 76 -2.79 20.44 5.58
CA GLU A 76 -2.17 19.58 6.57
C GLU A 76 -0.66 19.49 6.34
N THR A 77 0.12 19.61 7.42
CA THR A 77 1.57 19.40 7.33
C THR A 77 1.90 17.91 7.22
N ARG A 78 2.99 17.58 6.52
CA ARG A 78 3.46 16.19 6.33
C ARG A 78 3.50 15.38 7.63
N ASN A 79 4.08 15.95 8.69
CA ASN A 79 4.20 15.26 9.98
C ASN A 79 2.86 15.12 10.72
N ALA A 80 1.88 15.98 10.48
CA ALA A 80 0.52 15.81 11.01
C ALA A 80 -0.20 14.64 10.32
N THR A 81 -0.07 14.52 8.99
CA THR A 81 -0.60 13.36 8.25
C THR A 81 0.03 12.05 8.74
N TYR A 82 1.35 12.01 8.99
CA TYR A 82 1.98 10.81 9.56
C TYR A 82 1.49 10.43 10.95
N LYS A 83 1.19 11.40 11.83
CA LYS A 83 0.58 11.10 13.13
C LYS A 83 -0.77 10.41 12.96
N ARG A 84 -1.60 10.90 12.05
CA ARG A 84 -2.90 10.27 11.74
C ARG A 84 -2.72 8.86 11.16
N LEU A 85 -1.75 8.67 10.27
CA LEU A 85 -1.45 7.34 9.71
C LEU A 85 -0.92 6.36 10.76
N ALA A 86 -0.08 6.83 11.69
CA ALA A 86 0.40 6.03 12.82
C ALA A 86 -0.75 5.60 13.74
N LYS A 87 -1.72 6.49 13.99
CA LYS A 87 -2.95 6.17 14.74
C LYS A 87 -3.78 5.06 14.07
N ILE A 88 -3.94 5.09 12.74
CA ILE A 88 -4.56 3.99 11.99
C ILE A 88 -3.74 2.69 12.14
N GLY A 89 -2.42 2.79 12.20
CA GLY A 89 -1.52 1.69 12.57
C GLY A 89 -1.84 1.13 13.95
N GLY A 90 -2.01 1.99 14.95
CA GLY A 90 -2.42 1.64 16.31
C GLY A 90 -3.72 0.85 16.36
N GLU A 91 -4.74 1.29 15.61
CA GLU A 91 -6.02 0.58 15.45
C GLU A 91 -5.86 -0.84 14.85
N ALA A 92 -4.82 -1.06 14.03
CA ALA A 92 -4.47 -2.35 13.46
C ALA A 92 -3.53 -3.20 14.35
N GLY A 93 -3.17 -2.70 15.53
CA GLY A 93 -2.31 -3.37 16.51
C GLY A 93 -0.81 -3.15 16.29
N ILE A 94 -0.42 -2.07 15.62
CA ILE A 94 0.98 -1.61 15.52
C ILE A 94 1.29 -0.67 16.69
N ASP A 95 2.54 -0.66 17.14
CA ASP A 95 3.05 0.36 18.06
C ASP A 95 3.04 1.75 17.37
N GLU A 96 2.10 2.61 17.76
CA GLU A 96 1.88 3.93 17.15
C GLU A 96 3.14 4.80 17.21
N GLU A 97 3.85 4.82 18.35
CA GLU A 97 5.04 5.64 18.55
C GLU A 97 6.18 5.18 17.63
N LYS A 98 6.44 3.87 17.58
CA LYS A 98 7.46 3.31 16.67
C LYS A 98 7.12 3.53 15.21
N MET A 99 5.85 3.43 14.84
CA MET A 99 5.42 3.70 13.47
C MET A 99 5.61 5.18 13.12
N TYR A 100 5.25 6.09 14.02
CA TYR A 100 5.48 7.52 13.82
C TYR A 100 6.97 7.85 13.73
N ASP A 101 7.81 7.23 14.54
CA ASP A 101 9.27 7.42 14.51
C ASP A 101 9.90 7.00 13.19
N LEU A 102 9.38 5.96 12.54
CA LEU A 102 9.80 5.57 11.19
C LEU A 102 9.37 6.57 10.11
N LEU A 103 8.30 7.34 10.35
CA LEU A 103 7.66 8.16 9.33
C LEU A 103 8.04 9.64 9.42
N LYS A 104 8.22 10.17 10.64
CA LYS A 104 8.44 11.58 10.89
C LYS A 104 9.66 12.11 10.13
N ILE A 105 9.54 13.34 9.65
CA ILE A 105 10.64 14.08 9.05
C ILE A 105 11.20 15.04 10.09
N ASP A 106 12.52 14.99 10.27
CA ASP A 106 13.24 15.95 11.12
C ASP A 106 13.18 17.36 10.47
N ASN A 107 13.05 18.38 11.31
CA ASN A 107 13.10 19.78 10.87
C ASN A 107 14.53 20.35 10.84
N LYS A 108 15.54 19.51 11.09
CA LYS A 108 16.96 19.84 11.03
C LYS A 108 17.66 19.04 9.92
N PRO A 109 18.76 19.57 9.36
CA PRO A 109 19.63 18.80 8.49
C PRO A 109 20.18 17.55 9.18
N GLY A 110 20.49 16.52 8.39
CA GLY A 110 21.21 15.35 8.86
C GLY A 110 22.63 15.69 9.36
N PRO A 111 23.32 14.72 10.00
CA PRO A 111 24.68 14.93 10.53
C PRO A 111 25.71 15.39 9.48
N ASP A 112 25.47 15.06 8.22
CA ASP A 112 26.26 15.44 7.04
C ASP A 112 25.79 16.75 6.36
N GLY A 113 24.79 17.42 6.95
CA GLY A 113 24.14 18.60 6.38
C GLY A 113 23.07 18.30 5.33
N SER A 114 22.72 17.02 5.09
CA SER A 114 21.68 16.66 4.13
C SER A 114 20.30 17.21 4.53
N MET A 115 19.54 17.69 3.54
CA MET A 115 18.18 18.24 3.73
C MET A 115 17.09 17.40 3.04
N ASN A 116 17.46 16.24 2.49
CA ASN A 116 16.62 15.37 1.67
C ASN A 116 16.68 13.90 2.13
N SER A 117 16.99 13.66 3.40
CA SER A 117 17.22 12.32 3.97
C SER A 117 15.99 11.42 3.92
N GLY A 118 14.79 12.00 3.81
CA GLY A 118 13.53 11.26 3.85
C GLY A 118 13.21 10.78 5.26
N ASN A 119 12.55 9.63 5.36
CA ASN A 119 12.20 8.96 6.63
C ASN A 119 12.78 7.54 6.68
N GLY A 120 12.51 6.82 7.78
CA GLY A 120 13.05 5.49 8.05
C GLY A 120 12.67 4.38 7.05
N VAL A 121 11.73 4.65 6.14
CA VAL A 121 11.22 3.68 5.15
C VAL A 121 11.48 4.09 3.70
N THR A 122 12.14 5.22 3.48
CA THR A 122 12.35 5.81 2.16
C THR A 122 13.11 4.85 1.21
N ASN A 123 14.11 4.12 1.72
CA ASN A 123 14.91 3.22 0.89
C ASN A 123 14.12 2.00 0.40
N GLN A 124 13.28 1.43 1.25
CA GLN A 124 12.37 0.33 0.92
C GLN A 124 11.33 0.78 -0.11
N LEU A 125 10.77 1.98 0.07
CA LEU A 125 9.81 2.54 -0.90
C LEU A 125 10.47 2.81 -2.26
N LYS A 126 11.72 3.29 -2.30
CA LYS A 126 12.48 3.45 -3.56
C LYS A 126 12.61 2.14 -4.33
N VAL A 127 12.81 1.01 -3.63
CA VAL A 127 12.88 -0.32 -4.26
C VAL A 127 11.53 -0.70 -4.87
N LEU A 128 10.42 -0.50 -4.14
CA LEU A 128 9.07 -0.77 -4.67
C LEU A 128 8.76 0.07 -5.91
N VAL A 129 9.10 1.37 -5.88
CA VAL A 129 8.96 2.26 -7.04
C VAL A 129 9.83 1.79 -8.22
N LYS A 130 11.06 1.32 -7.97
CA LYS A 130 11.92 0.76 -9.02
C LYS A 130 11.33 -0.50 -9.65
N MET A 131 10.73 -1.38 -8.85
CA MET A 131 10.04 -2.58 -9.35
C MET A 131 8.86 -2.22 -10.26
N ASN A 132 8.01 -1.28 -9.85
CA ASN A 132 6.86 -0.88 -10.67
C ASN A 132 7.28 -0.18 -11.97
N ARG A 133 8.36 0.62 -11.92
CA ARG A 133 8.96 1.23 -13.12
C ARG A 133 9.49 0.20 -14.10
N LEU A 134 10.09 -0.88 -13.61
CA LEU A 134 10.59 -1.97 -14.46
C LEU A 134 9.46 -2.66 -15.23
N VAL A 135 8.30 -2.84 -14.59
CA VAL A 135 7.10 -3.43 -15.22
C VAL A 135 6.34 -2.43 -16.09
N GLY A 136 6.55 -1.12 -15.89
CA GLY A 136 5.84 -0.06 -16.62
C GLY A 136 4.46 0.27 -16.06
N ILE A 137 4.24 0.06 -14.76
CA ILE A 137 2.96 0.37 -14.12
C ILE A 137 2.74 1.88 -14.07
N HIS A 138 1.59 2.32 -14.60
CA HIS A 138 1.19 3.73 -14.64
C HIS A 138 -0.14 3.94 -13.90
N VAL A 139 -1.21 3.30 -14.38
CA VAL A 139 -2.56 3.44 -13.80
C VAL A 139 -2.70 2.52 -12.58
N THR A 140 -3.52 2.91 -11.61
CA THR A 140 -3.89 2.06 -10.48
C THR A 140 -5.40 1.90 -10.37
N PRO A 141 -5.90 0.70 -10.00
CA PRO A 141 -5.14 -0.55 -9.85
C PRO A 141 -4.72 -1.14 -11.21
N THR A 142 -3.62 -1.90 -11.22
CA THR A 142 -3.19 -2.78 -12.33
C THR A 142 -2.88 -4.15 -11.74
N VAL A 143 -3.35 -5.21 -12.39
CA VAL A 143 -3.02 -6.59 -12.02
C VAL A 143 -1.88 -7.09 -12.90
N VAL A 144 -0.93 -7.79 -12.27
CA VAL A 144 0.16 -8.48 -12.95
C VAL A 144 0.08 -9.95 -12.56
N PHE A 145 0.04 -10.82 -13.55
CA PHE A 145 0.03 -12.27 -13.37
C PHE A 145 1.27 -12.87 -14.02
N ASP A 146 2.05 -13.65 -13.26
CA ASP A 146 3.32 -14.23 -13.68
C ASP A 146 4.28 -13.28 -14.41
N GLY A 147 4.29 -12.02 -13.97
CA GLY A 147 5.14 -10.96 -14.51
C GLY A 147 4.58 -10.22 -15.73
N VAL A 148 3.38 -10.57 -16.21
CA VAL A 148 2.71 -9.92 -17.35
C VAL A 148 1.50 -9.13 -16.86
N VAL A 149 1.31 -7.91 -17.40
CA VAL A 149 0.13 -7.08 -17.09
C VAL A 149 -1.14 -7.76 -17.62
N GLU A 150 -2.10 -8.01 -16.72
CA GLU A 150 -3.38 -8.63 -17.04
C GLU A 150 -4.45 -7.54 -17.21
N ASN A 151 -4.68 -7.14 -18.46
CA ASN A 151 -5.57 -6.03 -18.81
C ASN A 151 -7.06 -6.39 -18.74
N SER A 152 -7.42 -7.67 -18.68
CA SER A 152 -8.82 -8.07 -18.55
C SER A 152 -9.39 -7.77 -17.15
N ILE A 153 -8.54 -7.70 -16.12
CA ILE A 153 -8.97 -7.45 -14.75
C ILE A 153 -9.03 -5.94 -14.46
N SER A 154 -10.22 -5.46 -14.12
CA SER A 154 -10.48 -4.05 -13.83
C SER A 154 -10.74 -3.77 -12.35
N SER A 155 -10.79 -2.49 -11.98
CA SER A 155 -11.06 -2.07 -10.59
C SER A 155 -12.42 -2.52 -10.07
N SER A 156 -13.36 -2.81 -10.98
CA SER A 156 -14.74 -3.24 -10.72
C SER A 156 -14.95 -4.76 -10.79
N PHE A 157 -13.90 -5.57 -10.97
CA PHE A 157 -14.02 -7.03 -10.97
C PHE A 157 -14.75 -7.52 -9.71
N THR A 158 -15.81 -8.29 -9.91
CA THR A 158 -16.59 -8.93 -8.84
C THR A 158 -15.88 -10.19 -8.33
N ALA A 159 -16.35 -10.73 -7.20
CA ALA A 159 -15.82 -12.00 -6.67
C ALA A 159 -15.97 -13.14 -7.70
N ASP A 160 -17.13 -13.27 -8.33
CA ASP A 160 -17.41 -14.30 -9.32
C ASP A 160 -16.50 -14.16 -10.56
N GLN A 161 -16.23 -12.93 -11.02
CA GLN A 161 -15.30 -12.69 -12.14
C GLN A 161 -13.86 -13.06 -11.77
N TRP A 162 -13.44 -12.82 -10.53
CA TRP A 162 -12.15 -13.28 -10.03
C TRP A 162 -12.08 -14.81 -10.01
N GLU A 163 -13.14 -15.48 -9.54
CA GLU A 163 -13.22 -16.94 -9.51
C GLU A 163 -13.17 -17.55 -10.91
N GLU A 164 -13.99 -17.07 -11.84
CA GLU A 164 -13.98 -17.52 -13.24
C GLU A 164 -12.59 -17.34 -13.87
N TRP A 165 -11.95 -16.20 -13.62
CA TRP A 165 -10.62 -15.94 -14.14
C TRP A 165 -9.57 -16.87 -13.51
N LEU A 166 -9.63 -17.14 -12.20
CA LEU A 166 -8.72 -18.06 -11.52
C LEU A 166 -8.93 -19.50 -12.02
N ASP A 167 -10.18 -19.95 -12.17
CA ASP A 167 -10.49 -21.28 -12.72
C ASP A 167 -9.90 -21.46 -14.12
N LYS A 168 -9.95 -20.43 -14.95
CA LYS A 168 -9.43 -20.51 -16.32
C LYS A 168 -7.90 -20.49 -16.41
N ASN A 169 -7.23 -19.72 -15.55
CA ASN A 169 -5.81 -19.37 -15.72
C ASN A 169 -4.87 -20.01 -14.70
N VAL A 170 -5.41 -20.58 -13.61
CA VAL A 170 -4.64 -21.14 -12.50
C VAL A 170 -4.98 -22.61 -12.25
N ALA A 171 -6.25 -23.01 -12.41
CA ALA A 171 -6.72 -24.33 -12.00
C ALA A 171 -6.09 -25.48 -12.80
#